data_AF-A0A7R8A8N4-F1
#
_entry.id   AF-A0A7R8A8N4-F1
#
_cell.length_a   1.000
_cell.length_b   1.000
_cell.length_c   1.000
_cell.angle_alpha   90.00
_cell.angle_beta   90.00
_cell.angle_gamma   90.00
#
_symmetry.space_group_name_H-M   'P 1'
#
loop_
_entity.id
_entity.type
_entity.pdbx_description
1 polymer ?
#
loop_
_entity_poly.entity_id
_entity_poly.type
_entity_poly.pdbx_seq_one_letter_code
_entity_poly.pdbx_strand_id
1 'polypeptide(L)'
;MAPHLLSGKEIIQQPLPDLRVDEKYRTTSISTQKLFFSAHLSQWNIEQKARQYSDTINWKDDIRAYKFVEQLLHCGDEHSVVARFNQNLGHTLTIALNGYVDDGLGFGDYKCAKQPLDLKKVPDITLITDKHDLCVVGEAKTPWKHNIIHQQNAIVTFRNFIGQIAQYMYMTETKYGFLTTYEQTMYFQQVPHPKKKNEWVLRHSPVIHHNVKCEKVAEDESDNPAFYQGKVTLTECFLYLAKLASEGSRAVNTMKATSWFGTDSSIVDTQDDGYISFHEESNEESDSDEESDSDAKDAKDAKDAKDAKDAKDAKDAKDAKDDDSSSRRMTRSTTRRLNENLNINTLQTETERLNIRGQSNPYSTLKWKGPVSIYFEPSKNNWYYLVKERRVYINLHHDEDQGDFFVSGNCRYPVKKHH
;
A
#
# COMPACT_ATOMS: atom_id res chain seq x y z
N MET A 1 -22.15 -11.85 -22.68
CA MET A 1 -20.84 -11.60 -23.32
C MET A 1 -19.97 -12.82 -23.10
N ALA A 2 -19.21 -13.25 -24.12
CA ALA A 2 -18.28 -14.37 -23.97
C ALA A 2 -17.04 -13.91 -23.17
N PRO A 3 -16.51 -14.73 -22.25
CA PRO A 3 -15.29 -14.39 -21.53
C PRO A 3 -14.11 -14.30 -22.52
N HIS A 4 -13.29 -13.27 -22.37
CA HIS A 4 -12.10 -13.09 -23.21
C HIS A 4 -10.92 -13.84 -22.59
N LEU A 5 -10.16 -14.52 -23.44
CA LEU A 5 -9.00 -15.30 -23.07
C LEU A 5 -7.77 -14.39 -23.09
N LEU A 6 -7.05 -14.30 -21.98
CA LEU A 6 -5.85 -13.47 -21.86
C LEU A 6 -4.61 -14.34 -21.74
N SER A 7 -3.55 -13.95 -22.46
CA SER A 7 -2.18 -14.41 -22.23
C SER A 7 -1.63 -13.89 -20.90
N GLY A 8 -0.55 -14.50 -20.40
CA GLY A 8 0.15 -14.03 -19.20
C GLY A 8 0.50 -12.54 -19.24
N LYS A 9 1.02 -12.07 -20.39
CA LYS A 9 1.37 -10.66 -20.58
C LYS A 9 0.14 -9.74 -20.51
N GLU A 10 -0.97 -10.14 -21.13
CA GLU A 10 -2.21 -9.36 -21.10
C GLU A 10 -2.87 -9.33 -19.73
N ILE A 11 -2.79 -10.41 -18.94
CA ILE A 11 -3.22 -10.41 -17.53
C ILE A 11 -2.50 -9.30 -16.77
N ILE A 12 -1.18 -9.21 -16.98
CA ILE A 12 -0.33 -8.29 -16.24
C ILE A 12 -0.52 -6.84 -16.69
N GLN A 13 -0.61 -6.58 -18.00
CA GLN A 13 -0.59 -5.23 -18.57
C GLN A 13 -1.95 -4.54 -18.67
N GLN A 14 -3.05 -5.23 -18.34
CA GLN A 14 -4.39 -4.63 -18.41
C GLN A 14 -4.84 -4.02 -17.08
N PRO A 15 -5.59 -2.90 -17.13
CA PRO A 15 -6.26 -2.36 -15.95
C PRO A 15 -7.35 -3.31 -15.42
N LEU A 16 -7.70 -3.17 -14.15
CA LEU A 16 -8.90 -3.78 -13.59
C LEU A 16 -10.17 -3.03 -14.07
N PRO A 17 -11.32 -3.70 -14.21
CA PRO A 17 -12.58 -3.03 -14.53
C PRO A 17 -13.06 -2.17 -13.35
N ASP A 18 -13.87 -1.15 -13.61
CA ASP A 18 -14.48 -0.33 -12.56
C ASP A 18 -15.46 -1.13 -11.69
N LEU A 19 -15.60 -0.72 -10.43
CA LEU A 19 -16.64 -1.27 -9.56
C LEU A 19 -18.01 -0.71 -9.96
N ARG A 20 -19.03 -1.57 -9.93
CA ARG A 20 -20.41 -1.17 -10.14
C ARG A 20 -21.04 -0.74 -8.81
N VAL A 21 -20.84 0.53 -8.43
CA VAL A 21 -21.35 1.10 -7.18
C VAL A 21 -22.56 1.98 -7.46
N ASP A 22 -23.58 1.90 -6.61
CA ASP A 22 -24.70 2.85 -6.61
C ASP A 22 -24.59 3.74 -5.36
N GLU A 23 -24.59 5.06 -5.55
CA GLU A 23 -24.41 6.02 -4.46
C GLU A 23 -25.50 5.93 -3.39
N LYS A 24 -26.70 5.52 -3.77
CA LYS A 24 -27.86 5.37 -2.88
C LYS A 24 -27.81 4.07 -2.07
N TYR A 25 -27.16 3.03 -2.60
CA TYR A 25 -27.17 1.68 -2.03
C TYR A 25 -25.76 1.22 -1.63
N ARG A 26 -25.03 2.09 -0.93
CA ARG A 26 -23.70 1.78 -0.39
C ARG A 26 -23.59 2.13 1.08
N THR A 27 -22.67 1.45 1.75
CA THR A 27 -22.38 1.62 3.17
C THR A 27 -21.97 3.06 3.45
N THR A 28 -22.53 3.65 4.51
CA THR A 28 -22.31 5.05 4.87
C THR A 28 -21.31 5.24 6.02
N SER A 29 -20.99 4.17 6.76
CA SER A 29 -20.02 4.17 7.85
C SER A 29 -18.58 4.13 7.37
N ILE A 30 -17.68 4.74 8.14
CA ILE A 30 -16.22 4.62 7.99
C ILE A 30 -15.76 3.43 8.85
N SER A 31 -14.97 2.52 8.28
CA SER A 31 -14.47 1.33 8.99
C SER A 31 -13.05 1.49 9.55
N THR A 32 -12.40 2.64 9.30
CA THR A 32 -11.07 2.92 9.83
C THR A 32 -11.06 2.80 11.34
N GLN A 33 -10.16 1.97 11.85
CA GLN A 33 -10.03 1.72 13.27
C GLN A 33 -9.28 2.86 13.94
N LYS A 34 -9.55 3.08 15.23
CA LYS A 34 -8.73 3.96 16.06
C LYS A 34 -7.41 3.27 16.43
N LEU A 35 -6.55 3.10 15.43
CA LEU A 35 -5.24 2.48 15.54
C LEU A 35 -4.28 3.28 14.66
N PHE A 36 -3.15 3.70 15.21
CA PHE A 36 -2.21 4.61 14.59
C PHE A 36 -0.85 3.94 14.46
N PHE A 37 -0.21 4.08 13.30
CA PHE A 37 1.19 3.71 13.10
C PHE A 37 2.13 4.80 13.63
N SER A 38 3.08 4.44 14.49
CA SER A 38 3.92 5.41 15.23
C SER A 38 5.39 5.47 14.80
N ALA A 39 5.91 4.47 14.08
CA ALA A 39 7.33 4.41 13.73
C ALA A 39 7.69 5.26 12.47
N HIS A 40 8.93 5.18 11.98
CA HIS A 40 9.36 5.95 10.81
C HIS A 40 8.71 5.44 9.51
N LEU A 41 8.47 6.37 8.58
CA LEU A 41 8.02 6.09 7.21
C LEU A 41 9.14 6.35 6.20
N SER A 42 9.04 5.75 5.02
CA SER A 42 9.85 6.14 3.87
C SER A 42 9.19 5.77 2.54
N GLN A 43 9.71 6.32 1.45
CA GLN A 43 9.25 5.94 0.11
C GLN A 43 9.73 4.56 -0.30
N TRP A 44 8.91 3.88 -1.10
CA TRP A 44 9.28 2.72 -1.89
C TRP A 44 8.89 2.91 -3.36
N ASN A 45 9.88 3.03 -4.22
CA ASN A 45 9.70 3.19 -5.67
C ASN A 45 9.40 1.83 -6.34
N ILE A 46 8.26 1.22 -6.03
CA ILE A 46 7.92 -0.12 -6.51
C ILE A 46 7.66 -0.16 -8.03
N GLU A 47 7.10 0.90 -8.63
CA GLU A 47 6.67 0.93 -10.04
C GLU A 47 7.82 0.62 -11.00
N GLN A 48 8.97 1.30 -10.85
CA GLN A 48 10.15 1.06 -11.69
C GLN A 48 10.62 -0.39 -11.59
N LYS A 49 10.80 -0.90 -10.37
CA LYS A 49 11.28 -2.27 -10.15
C LYS A 49 10.28 -3.33 -10.64
N ALA A 50 8.99 -3.04 -10.52
CA ALA A 50 7.94 -3.89 -11.04
C ALA A 50 7.97 -3.97 -12.57
N ARG A 51 8.13 -2.83 -13.27
CA ARG A 51 8.29 -2.83 -14.73
C ARG A 51 9.57 -3.53 -15.15
N GLN A 52 10.70 -3.22 -14.52
CA GLN A 52 11.98 -3.88 -14.80
C GLN A 52 11.86 -5.41 -14.68
N TYR A 53 11.22 -5.92 -13.62
CA TYR A 53 10.96 -7.35 -13.49
C TYR A 53 10.00 -7.90 -14.56
N SER A 54 8.91 -7.20 -14.84
CA SER A 54 7.96 -7.56 -15.92
C SER A 54 8.65 -7.69 -17.28
N ASP A 55 9.61 -6.82 -17.57
CA ASP A 55 10.37 -6.81 -18.83
C ASP A 55 11.39 -7.97 -18.92
N THR A 56 11.83 -8.57 -17.80
CA THR A 56 12.70 -9.75 -17.82
C THR A 56 11.96 -11.07 -18.00
N ILE A 57 10.63 -11.09 -17.85
CA ILE A 57 9.82 -12.30 -17.98
C ILE A 57 9.72 -12.72 -19.44
N ASN A 58 10.10 -13.97 -19.72
CA ASN A 58 9.80 -14.62 -20.99
C ASN A 58 8.34 -15.11 -20.98
N TRP A 59 7.44 -14.25 -21.45
CA TRP A 59 6.00 -14.53 -21.51
C TRP A 59 5.71 -15.73 -22.42
N LYS A 60 5.17 -16.80 -21.84
CA LYS A 60 4.65 -17.96 -22.58
C LYS A 60 3.15 -17.82 -22.85
N ASP A 61 2.72 -18.18 -24.06
CA ASP A 61 1.33 -18.06 -24.52
C ASP A 61 0.38 -19.19 -24.03
N ASP A 62 0.90 -20.13 -23.24
CA ASP A 62 0.14 -21.26 -22.70
C ASP A 62 -0.70 -20.88 -21.48
N ILE A 63 -0.34 -19.80 -20.77
CA ILE A 63 -1.12 -19.28 -19.67
C ILE A 63 -2.37 -18.58 -20.19
N ARG A 64 -3.52 -19.07 -19.73
CA ARG A 64 -4.84 -18.64 -20.21
C ARG A 64 -5.76 -18.38 -19.04
N ALA A 65 -6.09 -17.11 -18.82
CA ALA A 65 -7.10 -16.70 -17.85
C ALA A 65 -8.34 -16.12 -18.56
N TYR A 66 -9.50 -16.33 -17.95
CA TYR A 66 -10.72 -15.68 -18.38
C TYR A 66 -10.91 -14.38 -17.60
N LYS A 67 -11.17 -13.30 -18.33
CA LYS A 67 -11.55 -12.01 -17.74
C LYS A 67 -12.95 -11.60 -18.20
N PHE A 68 -13.71 -11.08 -17.26
CA PHE A 68 -14.97 -10.40 -17.58
C PHE A 68 -14.67 -8.97 -18.00
N VAL A 69 -15.15 -8.59 -19.18
CA VAL A 69 -14.95 -7.25 -19.74
C VAL A 69 -15.69 -6.19 -18.92
N GLU A 70 -16.82 -6.55 -18.34
CA GLU A 70 -17.67 -5.65 -17.55
C GLU A 70 -17.98 -6.22 -16.16
N GLN A 71 -18.12 -5.33 -15.18
CA GLN A 71 -18.53 -5.70 -13.83
C GLN A 71 -20.04 -5.97 -13.78
N LEU A 72 -20.41 -7.23 -13.59
CA LEU A 72 -21.81 -7.64 -13.55
C LEU A 72 -22.43 -7.46 -12.16
N LEU A 73 -21.62 -7.53 -11.10
CA LEU A 73 -22.11 -7.53 -9.72
C LEU A 73 -21.96 -6.16 -9.07
N HIS A 74 -23.03 -5.74 -8.39
CA HIS A 74 -23.06 -4.49 -7.64
C HIS A 74 -22.20 -4.59 -6.37
N CYS A 75 -21.49 -3.52 -6.07
CA CYS A 75 -20.64 -3.38 -4.89
C CYS A 75 -21.24 -2.29 -3.97
N GLY A 76 -21.47 -2.63 -2.71
CA GLY A 76 -22.15 -1.75 -1.75
C GLY A 76 -21.52 -1.72 -0.36
N ASP A 77 -20.53 -2.56 -0.09
CA ASP A 77 -19.85 -2.66 1.21
C ASP A 77 -18.42 -3.20 1.05
N GLU A 78 -17.73 -3.37 2.17
CA GLU A 78 -16.33 -3.82 2.19
C GLU A 78 -16.18 -5.27 1.74
N HIS A 79 -17.11 -6.15 2.10
CA HIS A 79 -17.10 -7.54 1.67
C HIS A 79 -17.22 -7.67 0.15
N SER A 80 -18.10 -6.87 -0.46
CA SER A 80 -18.21 -6.85 -1.92
C SER A 80 -16.97 -6.27 -2.59
N VAL A 81 -16.29 -5.28 -1.99
CA VAL A 81 -14.98 -4.79 -2.47
C VAL A 81 -13.94 -5.91 -2.45
N VAL A 82 -13.76 -6.61 -1.32
CA VAL A 82 -12.84 -7.75 -1.20
C VAL A 82 -13.16 -8.84 -2.24
N ALA A 83 -14.44 -9.19 -2.37
CA ALA A 83 -14.86 -10.19 -3.35
C ALA A 83 -14.55 -9.77 -4.80
N ARG A 84 -14.76 -8.49 -5.16
CA ARG A 84 -14.43 -8.00 -6.50
C ARG A 84 -12.93 -7.92 -6.72
N PHE A 85 -12.17 -7.54 -5.70
CA PHE A 85 -10.70 -7.52 -5.76
C PHE A 85 -10.15 -8.93 -6.04
N ASN A 86 -10.58 -9.93 -5.26
CA ASN A 86 -10.17 -11.32 -5.46
C ASN A 86 -10.63 -11.88 -6.82
N GLN A 87 -11.83 -11.52 -7.30
CA GLN A 87 -12.28 -11.95 -8.62
C GLN A 87 -11.44 -11.34 -9.76
N ASN A 88 -11.21 -10.02 -9.73
CA ASN A 88 -10.67 -9.30 -10.87
C ASN A 88 -9.13 -9.30 -10.90
N LEU A 89 -8.50 -9.36 -9.74
CA LEU A 89 -7.06 -9.43 -9.57
C LEU A 89 -6.62 -10.79 -9.04
N GLY A 90 -7.13 -11.23 -7.89
CA GLY A 90 -6.63 -12.44 -7.22
C GLY A 90 -6.68 -13.69 -8.11
N HIS A 91 -7.81 -13.99 -8.72
CA HIS A 91 -8.00 -15.16 -9.59
C HIS A 91 -7.14 -15.10 -10.84
N THR A 92 -7.13 -13.97 -11.54
CA THR A 92 -6.40 -13.81 -12.81
C THR A 92 -4.90 -13.80 -12.57
N LEU A 93 -4.45 -13.08 -11.54
CA LEU A 93 -3.04 -12.96 -11.20
C LEU A 93 -2.48 -14.28 -10.66
N THR A 94 -3.22 -15.05 -9.86
CA THR A 94 -2.73 -16.36 -9.35
C THR A 94 -2.24 -17.26 -10.49
N ILE A 95 -2.94 -17.28 -11.63
CA ILE A 95 -2.54 -18.07 -12.80
C ILE A 95 -1.17 -17.57 -13.34
N ALA A 96 -0.96 -16.25 -13.39
CA ALA A 96 0.32 -15.68 -13.81
C ALA A 96 1.44 -15.89 -12.77
N LEU A 97 1.14 -15.82 -11.47
CA LEU A 97 2.10 -16.13 -10.40
C LEU A 97 2.62 -17.56 -10.55
N ASN A 98 1.72 -18.52 -10.80
CA ASN A 98 2.12 -19.91 -10.88
C ASN A 98 2.98 -20.22 -12.11
N GLY A 99 2.88 -19.42 -13.17
CA GLY A 99 3.68 -19.60 -14.37
C GLY A 99 5.00 -18.85 -14.38
N TYR A 100 5.12 -17.75 -13.63
CA TYR A 100 6.26 -16.82 -13.75
C TYR A 100 6.98 -16.50 -12.43
N VAL A 101 6.42 -16.87 -11.28
CA VAL A 101 7.00 -16.61 -9.95
C VAL A 101 7.26 -17.91 -9.19
N ASP A 102 6.20 -18.58 -8.77
CA ASP A 102 6.23 -19.81 -7.96
C ASP A 102 4.84 -20.48 -8.07
N ASP A 103 4.81 -21.77 -8.42
CA ASP A 103 3.60 -22.54 -8.73
C ASP A 103 2.75 -22.88 -7.51
N GLY A 104 3.27 -22.65 -6.30
CA GLY A 104 2.57 -22.79 -5.03
C GLY A 104 1.90 -21.51 -4.53
N LEU A 105 2.08 -20.35 -5.17
CA LEU A 105 1.51 -19.10 -4.67
C LEU A 105 0.02 -18.97 -4.96
N GLY A 106 -0.74 -18.44 -4.00
CA GLY A 106 -2.16 -18.19 -4.19
C GLY A 106 -2.73 -17.12 -3.27
N PHE A 107 -3.69 -16.36 -3.78
CA PHE A 107 -4.50 -15.47 -2.94
C PHE A 107 -5.51 -16.27 -2.14
N GLY A 108 -5.74 -15.88 -0.89
CA GLY A 108 -6.72 -16.52 -0.03
C GLY A 108 -7.05 -15.73 1.22
N ASP A 109 -7.94 -16.29 2.03
CA ASP A 109 -8.31 -15.73 3.33
C ASP A 109 -7.22 -16.03 4.36
N TYR A 110 -7.04 -15.14 5.35
CA TYR A 110 -6.04 -15.34 6.41
C TYR A 110 -6.18 -16.67 7.16
N LYS A 111 -7.40 -17.20 7.29
CA LYS A 111 -7.66 -18.49 7.96
C LYS A 111 -7.07 -19.69 7.21
N CYS A 112 -6.69 -19.51 5.95
CA CYS A 112 -5.97 -20.53 5.19
C CYS A 112 -4.48 -20.56 5.55
N ALA A 113 -3.92 -19.58 6.25
CA ALA A 113 -2.52 -19.60 6.65
C ALA A 113 -2.25 -20.65 7.73
N LYS A 114 -1.06 -21.24 7.71
CA LYS A 114 -0.56 -22.17 8.73
C LYS A 114 -0.36 -21.43 10.04
N GLN A 115 -0.86 -22.02 11.13
CA GLN A 115 -0.80 -21.43 12.48
C GLN A 115 -1.32 -19.98 12.50
N PRO A 116 -2.58 -19.75 12.06
CA PRO A 116 -3.12 -18.40 12.11
C PRO A 116 -3.16 -17.96 13.57
N LEU A 117 -2.62 -16.77 13.83
CA LEU A 117 -2.71 -16.17 15.15
C LEU A 117 -4.18 -15.92 15.47
N ASP A 118 -4.54 -16.06 16.75
CA ASP A 118 -5.87 -15.71 17.22
C ASP A 118 -6.01 -14.19 17.31
N LEU A 119 -6.10 -13.57 16.13
CA LEU A 119 -6.31 -12.13 16.00
C LEU A 119 -7.81 -11.87 16.08
N LYS A 120 -8.21 -10.95 16.96
CA LYS A 120 -9.59 -10.47 17.07
C LYS A 120 -10.13 -9.96 15.73
N LYS A 121 -9.24 -9.41 14.89
CA LYS A 121 -9.50 -9.03 13.50
C LYS A 121 -8.35 -9.53 12.64
N VAL A 122 -8.69 -10.10 11.50
CA VAL A 122 -7.74 -10.75 10.60
C VAL A 122 -7.54 -9.91 9.35
N PRO A 123 -6.42 -10.08 8.62
CA PRO A 123 -6.27 -9.55 7.26
C PRO A 123 -7.42 -9.97 6.36
N ASP A 124 -7.87 -9.05 5.50
CA ASP A 124 -8.99 -9.29 4.57
C ASP A 124 -8.57 -10.19 3.41
N ILE A 125 -7.32 -10.05 2.95
CA ILE A 125 -6.76 -10.78 1.83
C ILE A 125 -5.33 -11.19 2.20
N THR A 126 -4.90 -12.37 1.77
CA THR A 126 -3.52 -12.83 1.95
C THR A 126 -2.98 -13.46 0.67
N LEU A 127 -1.66 -13.44 0.53
CA LEU A 127 -0.93 -14.32 -0.39
C LEU A 127 -0.26 -15.39 0.45
N ILE A 128 -0.45 -16.66 0.08
CA ILE A 128 0.10 -17.81 0.78
C ILE A 128 0.78 -18.77 -0.20
N THR A 129 1.66 -19.63 0.32
CA THR A 129 2.19 -20.78 -0.42
C THR A 129 1.24 -21.99 -0.35
N ASP A 130 1.55 -23.03 -1.13
CA ASP A 130 0.90 -24.36 -1.10
C ASP A 130 1.04 -25.06 0.26
N LYS A 131 2.12 -24.75 0.98
CA LYS A 131 2.37 -25.16 2.37
C LYS A 131 1.64 -24.31 3.39
N HIS A 132 0.80 -23.39 2.92
CA HIS A 132 0.03 -22.44 3.72
C HIS A 132 0.91 -21.44 4.49
N ASP A 133 2.17 -21.24 4.09
CA ASP A 133 3.02 -20.22 4.70
C ASP A 133 2.55 -18.83 4.24
N LEU A 134 2.46 -17.88 5.16
CA LEU A 134 1.95 -16.55 4.88
C LEU A 134 3.04 -15.67 4.24
N CYS A 135 2.75 -15.13 3.05
CA CYS A 135 3.68 -14.33 2.27
C CYS A 135 3.40 -12.82 2.33
N VAL A 136 2.12 -12.45 2.18
CA VAL A 136 1.67 -11.05 2.13
C VAL A 136 0.33 -10.93 2.85
N VAL A 137 0.13 -9.83 3.57
CA VAL A 137 -1.18 -9.47 4.17
C VAL A 137 -1.78 -8.24 3.51
N GLY A 138 -3.10 -8.23 3.36
CA GLY A 138 -3.86 -7.17 2.71
C GLY A 138 -5.00 -6.67 3.58
N GLU A 139 -5.23 -5.36 3.56
CA GLU A 139 -6.40 -4.69 4.13
C GLU A 139 -7.20 -4.03 3.00
N ALA A 140 -8.52 -4.22 3.00
CA ALA A 140 -9.42 -3.62 2.05
C ALA A 140 -10.30 -2.56 2.71
N LYS A 141 -10.60 -1.50 1.96
CA LYS A 141 -11.49 -0.42 2.37
C LYS A 141 -12.44 -0.07 1.23
N THR A 142 -13.53 0.63 1.54
CA THR A 142 -14.46 1.10 0.50
C THR A 142 -13.97 2.40 -0.16
N PRO A 143 -13.96 2.49 -1.51
CA PRO A 143 -13.43 3.66 -2.21
C PRO A 143 -14.25 4.93 -1.98
N TRP A 144 -15.56 4.78 -1.75
CA TRP A 144 -16.45 5.92 -1.48
C TRP A 144 -16.38 6.48 -0.05
N LYS A 145 -15.63 5.84 0.84
CA LYS A 145 -15.35 6.35 2.20
C LYS A 145 -13.88 6.57 2.46
N HIS A 146 -13.01 6.02 1.62
CA HIS A 146 -11.58 6.03 1.83
C HIS A 146 -10.89 6.38 0.51
N ASN A 147 -10.22 7.52 0.50
CA ASN A 147 -9.36 7.96 -0.59
C ASN A 147 -7.94 8.07 -0.03
N ILE A 148 -7.06 7.14 -0.43
CA ILE A 148 -5.70 7.00 0.12
C ILE A 148 -4.90 8.28 -0.06
N ILE A 149 -4.95 8.89 -1.25
CA ILE A 149 -4.26 10.16 -1.56
C ILE A 149 -4.75 11.26 -0.62
N HIS A 150 -6.06 11.36 -0.38
CA HIS A 150 -6.60 12.33 0.55
C HIS A 150 -6.11 12.10 1.98
N GLN A 151 -6.06 10.85 2.44
CA GLN A 151 -5.58 10.51 3.78
C GLN A 151 -4.10 10.88 3.97
N GLN A 152 -3.26 10.71 2.94
CA GLN A 152 -1.83 11.04 2.97
C GLN A 152 -1.55 12.52 3.26
N ASN A 153 -2.50 13.42 2.97
CA ASN A 153 -2.31 14.86 3.16
C ASN A 153 -2.27 15.30 4.63
N ALA A 154 -2.67 14.45 5.57
CA ALA A 154 -2.70 14.77 6.99
C ALA A 154 -2.00 13.67 7.79
N ILE A 155 -0.90 14.01 8.47
CA ILE A 155 -0.01 13.05 9.16
C ILE A 155 -0.81 12.12 10.08
N VAL A 156 -1.55 12.67 11.04
CA VAL A 156 -2.34 11.89 12.01
C VAL A 156 -3.36 10.99 11.32
N THR A 157 -4.03 11.51 10.30
CA THR A 157 -5.05 10.76 9.56
C THR A 157 -4.42 9.63 8.74
N PHE A 158 -3.29 9.88 8.08
CA PHE A 158 -2.56 8.86 7.35
C PHE A 158 -2.04 7.76 8.28
N ARG A 159 -1.44 8.15 9.42
CA ARG A 159 -0.97 7.22 10.45
C ARG A 159 -2.11 6.36 11.01
N ASN A 160 -3.29 6.95 11.21
CA ASN A 160 -4.49 6.20 11.59
C ASN A 160 -4.90 5.21 10.49
N PHE A 161 -4.90 5.67 9.24
CA PHE A 161 -5.37 4.89 8.10
C PHE A 161 -4.52 3.65 7.84
N ILE A 162 -3.19 3.74 8.01
CA ILE A 162 -2.27 2.61 7.82
C ILE A 162 -2.01 1.80 9.09
N GLY A 163 -2.51 2.23 10.25
CA GLY A 163 -2.23 1.58 11.54
C GLY A 163 -2.66 0.10 11.58
N GLN A 164 -3.79 -0.22 10.94
CA GLN A 164 -4.31 -1.59 10.87
C GLN A 164 -3.42 -2.53 10.06
N ILE A 165 -3.03 -2.14 8.84
CA ILE A 165 -2.14 -2.96 8.02
C ILE A 165 -0.75 -3.09 8.66
N ALA A 166 -0.23 -2.02 9.30
CA ALA A 166 1.02 -2.07 10.04
C ALA A 166 0.97 -3.05 11.24
N GLN A 167 -0.15 -3.10 11.96
CA GLN A 167 -0.37 -4.08 13.02
C GLN A 167 -0.39 -5.50 12.49
N TYR A 168 -1.10 -5.76 11.40
CA TYR A 168 -1.15 -7.09 10.80
C TYR A 168 0.23 -7.56 10.36
N MET A 169 0.98 -6.69 9.66
CA MET A 169 2.34 -7.00 9.22
C MET A 169 3.26 -7.33 10.40
N TYR A 170 3.18 -6.55 11.48
CA TYR A 170 3.97 -6.79 12.69
C TYR A 170 3.59 -8.10 13.38
N MET A 171 2.29 -8.31 13.62
CA MET A 171 1.85 -9.47 14.40
C MET A 171 2.07 -10.78 13.66
N THR A 172 1.91 -10.77 12.34
CA THR A 172 2.13 -11.95 11.50
C THR A 172 3.58 -12.13 11.06
N GLU A 173 4.49 -11.25 11.49
CA GLU A 173 5.89 -11.21 11.07
C GLU A 173 6.07 -11.15 9.54
N THR A 174 5.10 -10.59 8.82
CA THR A 174 5.15 -10.47 7.35
C THR A 174 5.86 -9.19 6.93
N LYS A 175 6.82 -9.35 6.03
CA LYS A 175 7.63 -8.25 5.49
C LYS A 175 6.83 -7.37 4.54
N TYR A 176 5.88 -7.95 3.82
CA TYR A 176 5.14 -7.29 2.76
C TYR A 176 3.64 -7.22 3.08
N GLY A 177 3.02 -6.12 2.67
CA GLY A 177 1.59 -5.95 2.79
C GLY A 177 1.04 -4.91 1.82
N PHE A 178 -0.28 -4.79 1.76
CA PHE A 178 -0.93 -3.78 0.94
C PHE A 178 -2.23 -3.29 1.57
N LEU A 179 -2.62 -2.07 1.21
CA LEU A 179 -3.90 -1.46 1.55
C LEU A 179 -4.58 -1.08 0.23
N THR A 180 -5.80 -1.56 0.02
CA THR A 180 -6.53 -1.29 -1.22
C THR A 180 -7.92 -0.75 -0.93
N THR A 181 -8.37 0.21 -1.74
CA THR A 181 -9.77 0.62 -1.83
C THR A 181 -10.43 0.03 -3.08
N TYR A 182 -9.80 -0.99 -3.68
CA TYR A 182 -9.94 -1.39 -5.07
C TYR A 182 -9.45 -0.31 -6.06
N GLU A 183 -9.99 0.91 -6.01
CA GLU A 183 -9.63 2.00 -6.93
C GLU A 183 -8.20 2.51 -6.75
N GLN A 184 -7.72 2.48 -5.51
CA GLN A 184 -6.39 2.93 -5.11
C GLN A 184 -5.73 1.83 -4.28
N THR A 185 -4.48 1.51 -4.57
CA THR A 185 -3.71 0.55 -3.79
C THR A 185 -2.35 1.14 -3.40
N MET A 186 -1.93 0.87 -2.18
CA MET A 186 -0.61 1.19 -1.65
C MET A 186 0.04 -0.06 -1.10
N TYR A 187 1.31 -0.27 -1.45
CA TYR A 187 2.12 -1.40 -0.99
C TYR A 187 3.02 -0.98 0.15
N PHE A 188 3.34 -1.92 1.03
CA PHE A 188 4.15 -1.71 2.21
C PHE A 188 5.28 -2.73 2.33
N GLN A 189 6.40 -2.29 2.91
CA GLN A 189 7.53 -3.14 3.24
C GLN A 189 8.07 -2.78 4.63
N GLN A 190 8.20 -3.77 5.52
CA GLN A 190 8.95 -3.61 6.78
C GLN A 190 10.44 -3.80 6.51
N VAL A 191 11.26 -2.81 6.87
CA VAL A 191 12.72 -2.89 6.76
C VAL A 191 13.40 -2.35 8.03
N PRO A 192 14.62 -2.84 8.36
CA PRO A 192 15.43 -2.22 9.40
C PRO A 192 15.73 -0.75 9.09
N HIS A 193 15.82 0.07 10.13
CA HIS A 193 16.21 1.47 9.98
C HIS A 193 17.70 1.56 9.58
N PRO A 194 18.06 2.30 8.52
CA PRO A 194 19.41 2.26 7.95
C PRO A 194 20.49 2.77 8.90
N LYS A 195 20.13 3.69 9.81
CA LYS A 195 21.08 4.36 10.72
C LYS A 195 20.93 3.99 12.20
N LYS A 196 19.89 3.23 12.57
CA LYS A 196 19.54 3.03 13.98
C LYS A 196 19.28 1.55 14.22
N LYS A 197 20.16 0.93 15.00
CA LYS A 197 20.05 -0.50 15.34
C LYS A 197 18.75 -0.75 16.11
N ASN A 198 18.08 -1.86 15.81
CA ASN A 198 16.82 -2.29 16.41
C ASN A 198 15.62 -1.36 16.19
N GLU A 199 15.74 -0.35 15.32
CA GLU A 199 14.60 0.38 14.81
C GLU A 199 14.20 -0.15 13.44
N TRP A 200 12.92 -0.01 13.12
CA TRP A 200 12.33 -0.46 11.87
C TRP A 200 11.54 0.69 11.22
N VAL A 201 11.37 0.57 9.91
CA VAL A 201 10.74 1.56 9.05
C VAL A 201 9.67 0.84 8.24
N LEU A 202 8.51 1.48 8.11
CA LEU A 202 7.49 1.03 7.18
C LEU A 202 7.64 1.84 5.88
N ARG A 203 8.21 1.21 4.85
CA ARG A 203 8.24 1.82 3.53
C ARG A 203 6.87 1.68 2.89
N HIS A 204 6.43 2.69 2.14
CA HIS A 204 5.20 2.62 1.37
C HIS A 204 5.40 3.08 -0.07
N SER A 205 4.64 2.50 -1.00
CA SER A 205 4.64 2.92 -2.40
C SER A 205 3.88 4.24 -2.62
N PRO A 206 4.00 4.84 -3.82
CA PRO A 206 2.95 5.72 -4.34
C PRO A 206 1.61 4.97 -4.43
N VAL A 207 0.52 5.72 -4.59
CA VAL A 207 -0.80 5.13 -4.85
C VAL A 207 -0.86 4.66 -6.30
N ILE A 208 -1.16 3.38 -6.48
CA ILE A 208 -1.39 2.78 -7.79
C ILE A 208 -2.90 2.67 -8.03
N HIS A 209 -3.36 3.28 -9.12
CA HIS A 209 -4.77 3.22 -9.49
C HIS A 209 -5.10 1.94 -10.26
N HIS A 210 -6.30 1.39 -10.04
CA HIS A 210 -6.72 0.13 -10.68
C HIS A 210 -6.84 0.22 -12.19
N ASN A 211 -7.09 1.43 -12.70
CA ASN A 211 -7.34 1.72 -14.11
C ASN A 211 -6.10 2.20 -14.88
N VAL A 212 -4.92 2.21 -14.25
CA VAL A 212 -3.66 2.52 -14.94
C VAL A 212 -3.44 1.54 -16.08
N LYS A 213 -3.09 2.07 -17.25
CA LYS A 213 -2.69 1.27 -18.41
C LYS A 213 -1.18 1.11 -18.41
N CYS A 214 -0.71 -0.03 -18.89
CA CYS A 214 0.70 -0.23 -19.18
C CYS A 214 1.11 0.74 -20.30
N GLU A 215 1.98 1.70 -19.97
CA GLU A 215 2.57 2.63 -20.93
C GLU A 215 4.09 2.40 -20.99
N LYS A 216 4.68 2.59 -22.18
CA LYS A 216 6.13 2.46 -22.35
C LYS A 216 6.85 3.64 -21.69
N VAL A 217 7.99 3.35 -21.06
CA VAL A 217 8.96 4.35 -20.62
C VAL A 217 10.11 4.33 -21.64
N ALA A 218 10.61 5.50 -22.02
CA ALA A 218 11.72 5.58 -22.96
C ALA A 218 12.99 4.96 -22.36
N GLU A 219 13.85 4.39 -23.20
CA GLU A 219 15.04 3.67 -22.73
C GLU A 219 16.02 4.60 -21.99
N ASP A 220 16.17 5.83 -22.48
CA ASP A 220 16.96 6.90 -21.86
C ASP A 220 16.33 7.48 -20.56
N GLU A 221 15.08 7.14 -20.28
CA GLU A 221 14.36 7.51 -19.06
C GLU A 221 14.29 6.37 -18.02
N SER A 222 14.79 5.18 -18.36
CA SER A 222 14.57 3.94 -17.60
C SER A 222 15.18 3.93 -16.19
N ASP A 223 16.23 4.72 -15.96
CA ASP A 223 16.90 4.80 -14.66
C ASP A 223 16.19 5.73 -13.66
N ASN A 224 15.31 6.62 -14.12
CA ASN A 224 14.64 7.58 -13.24
C ASN A 224 13.23 7.08 -12.84
N PRO A 225 13.00 6.78 -11.54
CA PRO A 225 11.72 6.25 -11.05
C PRO A 225 10.52 7.15 -11.36
N ALA A 226 10.72 8.47 -11.50
CA ALA A 226 9.63 9.41 -11.74
C ALA A 226 8.91 9.16 -13.08
N PHE A 227 9.59 8.63 -14.10
CA PHE A 227 8.97 8.37 -15.40
C PHE A 227 8.06 7.14 -15.43
N TYR A 228 8.10 6.30 -14.40
CA TYR A 228 7.24 5.13 -14.24
C TYR A 228 5.93 5.45 -13.55
N GLN A 229 5.84 6.59 -12.87
CA GLN A 229 4.68 6.97 -12.08
C GLN A 229 3.42 7.04 -12.95
N GLY A 230 2.42 6.23 -12.61
CA GLY A 230 1.14 6.18 -13.34
C GLY A 230 1.21 5.49 -14.70
N LYS A 231 2.31 4.79 -15.01
CA LYS A 231 2.49 4.00 -16.25
C LYS A 231 2.63 2.51 -16.01
N VAL A 232 2.68 2.09 -14.74
CA VAL A 232 2.84 0.71 -14.31
C VAL A 232 1.52 0.25 -13.69
N THR A 233 1.01 -0.87 -14.19
CA THR A 233 -0.29 -1.37 -13.77
C THR A 233 -0.27 -1.92 -12.34
N LEU A 234 -1.46 -2.03 -11.75
CA LEU A 234 -1.62 -2.65 -10.44
C LEU A 234 -1.13 -4.09 -10.42
N THR A 235 -1.45 -4.87 -11.45
CA THR A 235 -1.06 -6.27 -11.60
C THR A 235 0.45 -6.45 -11.76
N GLU A 236 1.15 -5.56 -12.48
CA GLU A 236 2.61 -5.55 -12.53
C GLU A 236 3.24 -5.38 -11.15
N CYS A 237 2.70 -4.44 -10.36
CA CYS A 237 3.21 -4.21 -9.00
C CYS A 237 2.97 -5.42 -8.09
N PHE A 238 1.80 -6.08 -8.18
CA PHE A 238 1.55 -7.30 -7.41
C PHE A 238 2.40 -8.50 -7.86
N LEU A 239 2.65 -8.65 -9.15
CA LEU A 239 3.55 -9.68 -9.68
C LEU A 239 4.95 -9.54 -9.05
N TYR A 240 5.47 -8.31 -9.00
CA TYR A 240 6.75 -8.02 -8.36
C TYR A 240 6.71 -8.18 -6.83
N LEU A 241 5.63 -7.77 -6.17
CA LEU A 241 5.44 -7.99 -4.74
C LEU A 241 5.47 -9.49 -4.39
N ALA A 242 4.79 -10.31 -5.18
CA ALA A 242 4.76 -11.76 -5.01
C ALA A 242 6.15 -12.37 -5.21
N LYS A 243 6.90 -11.91 -6.22
CA LYS A 243 8.31 -12.29 -6.43
C LYS A 243 9.20 -11.95 -5.23
N LEU A 244 9.06 -10.76 -4.66
CA LEU A 244 9.81 -10.41 -3.45
C LEU A 244 9.41 -11.26 -2.25
N ALA A 245 8.12 -11.59 -2.13
CA ALA A 245 7.62 -12.38 -1.02
C ALA A 245 8.03 -13.87 -1.13
N SER A 246 8.14 -14.44 -2.33
CA SER A 246 8.66 -15.80 -2.52
C SER A 246 10.15 -15.90 -2.19
N GLU A 247 10.92 -14.83 -2.41
CA GLU A 247 12.34 -14.75 -2.04
C GLU A 247 12.57 -14.52 -0.53
N GLY A 248 11.60 -13.93 0.16
CA GLY A 248 11.71 -13.71 1.61
C GLY A 248 10.56 -12.90 2.21
N SER A 249 9.53 -13.60 2.67
CA SER A 249 8.31 -12.99 3.20
C SER A 249 8.36 -12.54 4.66
N ARG A 250 9.38 -12.91 5.43
CA ARG A 250 9.41 -12.68 6.90
C ARG A 250 10.16 -11.41 7.29
N ALA A 251 9.61 -10.67 8.24
CA ALA A 251 10.25 -9.54 8.91
C ALA A 251 10.29 -9.78 10.42
N VAL A 252 11.49 -9.94 10.97
CA VAL A 252 11.69 -10.09 12.42
C VAL A 252 11.78 -8.70 13.05
N ASN A 253 10.66 -7.98 13.06
CA ASN A 253 10.60 -6.63 13.60
C ASN A 253 10.82 -6.65 15.13
N THR A 254 12.00 -6.20 15.56
CA THR A 254 12.44 -6.24 16.96
C THR A 254 11.91 -5.09 17.81
N MET A 255 11.16 -4.15 17.23
CA MET A 255 10.54 -3.06 17.98
C MET A 255 9.46 -3.61 18.92
N LYS A 256 9.24 -2.91 20.04
CA LYS A 256 8.05 -3.16 20.88
C LYS A 256 6.78 -2.80 20.10
N ALA A 257 5.72 -3.60 20.24
CA ALA A 257 4.45 -3.35 19.56
C ALA A 257 3.92 -1.92 19.79
N THR A 258 4.02 -1.40 21.02
CA THR A 258 3.61 -0.04 21.38
C THR A 258 4.42 1.08 20.73
N SER A 259 5.61 0.76 20.21
CA SER A 259 6.45 1.68 19.43
C SER A 259 6.17 1.57 17.93
N TRP A 260 5.41 0.55 17.51
CA TRP A 260 5.04 0.30 16.11
C TRP A 260 3.61 0.79 15.81
N PHE A 261 2.64 0.44 16.67
CA PHE A 261 1.27 0.94 16.60
C PHE A 261 0.64 1.14 17.99
N GLY A 262 -0.43 1.95 18.06
CA GLY A 262 -1.21 2.15 19.27
C GLY A 262 -2.57 2.80 19.01
N THR A 263 -3.46 2.78 20.00
CA THR A 263 -4.84 3.32 19.85
C THR A 263 -4.96 4.80 20.19
N ASP A 264 -3.94 5.37 20.82
CA ASP A 264 -3.90 6.78 21.18
C ASP A 264 -3.25 7.59 20.05
N SER A 265 -3.90 8.66 19.58
CA SER A 265 -3.33 9.55 18.56
C SER A 265 -2.12 10.33 19.06
N SER A 266 -1.93 10.47 20.38
CA SER A 266 -0.80 11.19 20.97
C SER A 266 0.56 10.56 20.66
N ILE A 267 0.58 9.28 20.24
CA ILE A 267 1.80 8.58 19.83
C ILE A 267 2.34 9.06 18.48
N VAL A 268 1.54 9.82 17.72
CA VAL A 268 1.92 10.37 16.41
C VAL A 268 2.42 11.78 16.62
N ASP A 269 3.67 12.04 16.23
CA ASP A 269 4.17 13.40 16.16
C ASP A 269 3.42 14.15 15.05
N THR A 270 2.84 15.30 15.41
CA THR A 270 2.04 16.13 14.49
C THR A 270 2.87 17.15 13.72
N GLN A 271 4.12 17.36 14.14
CA GLN A 271 5.06 18.32 13.57
C GLN A 271 6.11 17.64 12.67
N ASP A 272 6.43 16.39 12.98
CA ASP A 272 7.35 15.55 12.23
C ASP A 272 6.61 14.27 11.80
N ASP A 273 6.52 14.04 10.50
CA ASP A 273 5.91 12.83 9.96
C ASP A 273 6.83 11.60 10.07
N GLY A 274 8.00 11.74 10.69
CA GLY A 274 8.97 10.67 10.90
C GLY A 274 9.47 10.09 9.58
N TYR A 275 9.43 10.87 8.50
CA TYR A 275 9.81 10.42 7.18
C TYR A 275 11.32 10.45 7.01
N ILE A 276 11.89 9.32 6.56
CA ILE A 276 13.32 9.21 6.29
C ILE A 276 13.56 9.01 4.79
N SER A 277 14.57 9.69 4.25
CA SER A 277 15.06 9.46 2.90
C SER A 277 16.07 8.31 2.92
N PHE A 278 15.79 7.23 2.20
CA PHE A 278 16.84 6.30 1.80
C PHE A 278 17.60 6.96 0.66
N HIS A 279 18.89 7.23 0.86
CA HIS A 279 19.77 7.32 -0.30
C HIS A 279 19.81 5.90 -0.86
N GLU A 280 19.33 5.71 -2.10
CA GLU A 280 19.62 4.48 -2.81
C GLU A 280 21.15 4.44 -2.91
N GLU A 281 21.78 3.68 -2.02
CA GLU A 281 23.19 3.34 -2.16
C GLU A 281 23.30 2.67 -3.52
N SER A 282 23.83 3.41 -4.48
CA SER A 282 24.32 2.85 -5.72
C SER A 282 25.20 1.67 -5.34
N ASN A 283 24.89 0.48 -5.85
CA ASN A 283 25.74 -0.69 -5.78
C ASN A 283 27.09 -0.35 -6.43
N GLU A 284 28.01 0.25 -5.67
CA GLU A 284 29.43 0.15 -5.93
C GLU A 284 29.91 -1.11 -5.20
N GLU A 285 29.68 -2.25 -5.85
CA GLU A 285 30.57 -3.38 -5.68
C GLU A 285 31.94 -2.93 -6.19
N SER A 286 32.85 -2.61 -5.26
CA SER A 286 34.27 -2.69 -5.54
C SER A 286 34.90 -3.60 -4.51
N ASP A 287 35.18 -4.81 -4.98
CA ASP A 287 36.17 -5.71 -4.43
C ASP A 287 37.46 -4.96 -4.13
N SER A 288 37.96 -5.10 -2.91
CA SER A 288 39.37 -5.41 -2.72
C SER A 288 39.55 -6.15 -1.40
N ASP A 289 39.89 -7.42 -1.57
CA ASP A 289 40.53 -8.27 -0.59
C ASP A 289 41.68 -7.54 0.10
N GLU A 290 41.71 -7.58 1.44
CA GLU A 290 42.98 -7.68 2.16
C GLU A 290 42.80 -8.67 3.32
N GLU A 291 43.31 -9.87 3.09
CA GLU A 291 43.68 -10.85 4.10
C GLU A 291 44.59 -10.19 5.15
N SER A 292 44.30 -10.41 6.43
CA SER A 292 45.36 -10.54 7.42
C SER A 292 44.98 -11.56 8.48
N ASP A 293 45.56 -12.74 8.30
CA ASP A 293 45.79 -13.71 9.36
C ASP A 293 46.47 -13.03 10.55
N SER A 294 45.93 -13.24 11.75
CA SER A 294 46.78 -13.39 12.92
C SER A 294 46.17 -14.35 13.94
N ASP A 295 47.01 -15.32 14.27
CA ASP A 295 46.81 -16.49 15.09
C ASP A 295 46.51 -16.22 16.57
N ALA A 296 45.72 -17.16 17.10
CA ALA A 296 45.87 -17.86 18.38
C ALA A 296 45.72 -17.09 19.72
N LYS A 297 44.82 -17.59 20.58
CA LYS A 297 45.14 -18.57 21.64
C LYS A 297 43.96 -18.85 22.58
N ASP A 298 43.88 -20.13 22.94
CA ASP A 298 43.32 -20.76 24.14
C ASP A 298 42.76 -19.88 25.26
N ALA A 299 41.57 -20.25 25.75
CA ALA A 299 41.39 -20.57 27.17
C ALA A 299 40.13 -21.43 27.40
N LYS A 300 40.37 -22.52 28.11
CA LYS A 300 39.45 -23.49 28.68
C LYS A 300 38.82 -22.95 29.97
N ASP A 301 37.73 -23.63 30.34
CA ASP A 301 37.27 -23.94 31.70
C ASP A 301 36.13 -23.14 32.35
N ALA A 302 35.26 -23.98 32.94
CA ALA A 302 34.52 -23.82 34.19
C ALA A 302 33.25 -22.96 34.16
N LYS A 303 32.20 -23.22 34.94
CA LYS A 303 31.65 -24.37 35.70
C LYS A 303 30.37 -23.81 36.37
N ASP A 304 29.37 -24.67 36.56
CA ASP A 304 28.32 -24.67 37.60
C ASP A 304 27.89 -23.36 38.33
N ALA A 305 26.58 -23.06 38.25
CA ALA A 305 25.70 -22.71 39.39
C ALA A 305 24.23 -22.81 38.92
N LYS A 306 23.41 -23.78 39.31
CA LYS A 306 22.71 -24.04 40.58
C LYS A 306 21.66 -22.99 41.03
N ASP A 307 20.42 -23.48 41.12
CA ASP A 307 19.36 -23.26 42.13
C ASP A 307 18.76 -21.85 42.40
N ALA A 308 17.45 -21.72 42.11
CA ALA A 308 16.38 -21.21 43.00
C ALA A 308 15.04 -21.38 42.23
N LYS A 309 14.07 -22.25 42.54
CA LYS A 309 13.27 -22.51 43.76
C LYS A 309 12.17 -21.47 44.06
N ASP A 310 10.92 -21.92 43.88
CA ASP A 310 9.66 -21.64 44.58
C ASP A 310 9.13 -20.21 44.83
N ALA A 311 7.94 -19.94 44.27
CA ALA A 311 6.76 -19.35 44.96
C ALA A 311 5.53 -19.57 44.04
N LYS A 312 4.62 -20.52 44.27
CA LYS A 312 3.58 -20.65 45.30
C LYS A 312 2.41 -19.64 45.20
N ASP A 313 1.24 -20.21 44.88
CA ASP A 313 -0.13 -19.89 45.29
C ASP A 313 -0.66 -18.44 45.27
N ALA A 314 -1.67 -18.20 44.44
CA ALA A 314 -2.88 -17.54 44.88
C ALA A 314 -4.09 -18.09 44.12
N LYS A 315 -4.99 -18.69 44.91
CA LYS A 315 -6.26 -19.29 44.52
C LYS A 315 -7.38 -18.40 45.05
N ASP A 316 -8.51 -18.47 44.35
CA ASP A 316 -9.90 -18.28 44.80
C ASP A 316 -10.59 -16.91 44.73
N ALA A 317 -11.89 -17.07 44.40
CA ALA A 317 -13.06 -16.22 44.54
C ALA A 317 -13.34 -15.22 43.38
N LYS A 318 -14.55 -15.10 42.83
CA LYS A 318 -15.87 -15.65 43.23
C LYS A 318 -16.87 -15.45 42.09
N ASP A 319 -17.89 -16.30 42.10
CA ASP A 319 -19.09 -16.28 41.28
C ASP A 319 -19.86 -14.94 41.27
N ALA A 320 -20.48 -14.64 40.13
CA ALA A 320 -21.85 -14.14 40.07
C ALA A 320 -22.47 -14.52 38.72
N LYS A 321 -23.43 -15.45 38.78
CA LYS A 321 -24.50 -15.61 37.78
C LYS A 321 -25.39 -14.36 37.82
N ASP A 322 -25.92 -13.96 36.68
CA ASP A 322 -27.36 -13.72 36.56
C ASP A 322 -27.79 -13.87 35.10
N ASP A 323 -28.85 -14.66 34.96
CA ASP A 323 -29.71 -14.79 33.80
C ASP A 323 -30.34 -13.43 33.47
N ASP A 324 -30.52 -13.09 32.19
CA ASP A 324 -31.89 -12.88 31.71
C ASP A 324 -32.03 -13.03 30.19
N SER A 325 -33.04 -13.83 29.89
CA SER A 325 -33.67 -14.06 28.61
C SER A 325 -34.43 -12.82 28.12
N SER A 326 -34.32 -12.48 26.84
CA SER A 326 -35.46 -11.87 26.14
C SER A 326 -35.37 -12.04 24.63
N SER A 327 -36.22 -12.92 24.13
CA SER A 327 -36.62 -13.02 22.74
C SER A 327 -37.26 -11.72 22.21
N ARG A 328 -37.07 -11.42 20.91
CA ARG A 328 -38.07 -10.89 19.96
C ARG A 328 -37.39 -10.75 18.60
N ARG A 329 -37.56 -11.71 17.68
CA ARG A 329 -38.62 -11.81 16.64
C ARG A 329 -38.88 -10.53 15.82
N MET A 330 -38.79 -10.75 14.50
CA MET A 330 -39.03 -9.87 13.36
C MET A 330 -40.38 -9.13 13.34
N THR A 331 -40.39 -7.97 12.67
CA THR A 331 -41.36 -7.45 11.65
C THR A 331 -40.81 -6.10 11.17
N ARG A 332 -40.52 -5.77 9.90
CA ARG A 332 -41.29 -5.78 8.63
C ARG A 332 -42.58 -4.96 8.66
N SER A 333 -42.50 -3.70 8.20
CA SER A 333 -43.62 -2.85 7.73
C SER A 333 -43.06 -1.54 7.16
N THR A 334 -43.04 -1.34 5.83
CA THR A 334 -44.09 -0.76 4.95
C THR A 334 -44.08 0.77 4.85
N THR A 335 -43.71 1.23 3.66
CA THR A 335 -44.42 2.18 2.78
C THR A 335 -44.86 3.53 3.37
N ARG A 336 -44.26 4.61 2.86
CA ARG A 336 -45.01 5.83 2.53
C ARG A 336 -44.44 6.49 1.27
N ARG A 337 -45.28 6.52 0.23
CA ARG A 337 -45.17 7.38 -0.95
C ARG A 337 -45.68 8.78 -0.59
N LEU A 338 -45.05 9.81 -1.17
CA LEU A 338 -45.59 10.95 -1.95
C LEU A 338 -44.42 11.94 -2.11
N ASN A 339 -43.83 12.01 -3.31
CA ASN A 339 -44.09 13.02 -4.36
C ASN A 339 -43.74 14.45 -3.92
N GLU A 340 -42.70 15.04 -4.52
CA GLU A 340 -42.89 16.16 -5.45
C GLU A 340 -41.61 16.52 -6.24
N ASN A 341 -41.84 16.60 -7.55
CA ASN A 341 -41.12 17.24 -8.66
C ASN A 341 -40.03 18.27 -8.32
N LEU A 342 -38.86 18.16 -8.98
CA LEU A 342 -38.08 19.31 -9.45
C LEU A 342 -37.18 18.93 -10.64
N ASN A 343 -37.65 19.31 -11.82
CA ASN A 343 -36.96 19.87 -12.98
C ASN A 343 -35.67 19.21 -13.53
N ILE A 344 -35.88 18.22 -14.40
CA ILE A 344 -34.91 17.75 -15.40
C ILE A 344 -35.03 18.69 -16.61
N ASN A 345 -34.19 19.73 -16.73
CA ASN A 345 -34.04 20.52 -17.97
C ASN A 345 -32.85 21.50 -17.97
N THR A 346 -31.67 21.10 -17.47
CA THR A 346 -30.47 21.97 -17.56
C THR A 346 -29.15 21.21 -17.71
N LEU A 347 -29.19 20.08 -18.43
CA LEU A 347 -28.01 19.25 -18.73
C LEU A 347 -27.95 18.86 -20.21
N GLN A 348 -28.09 19.84 -21.12
CA GLN A 348 -28.03 19.55 -22.56
C GLN A 348 -27.34 20.61 -23.43
N THR A 349 -26.53 21.50 -22.85
CA THR A 349 -25.86 22.56 -23.65
C THR A 349 -24.35 22.76 -23.41
N GLU A 350 -23.66 21.93 -22.61
CA GLU A 350 -22.20 22.06 -22.44
C GLU A 350 -21.42 20.72 -22.50
N THR A 351 -21.96 19.71 -23.20
CA THR A 351 -21.29 18.41 -23.39
C THR A 351 -20.53 18.28 -24.72
N GLU A 352 -20.39 19.35 -25.51
CA GLU A 352 -19.64 19.30 -26.78
C GLU A 352 -18.69 20.49 -26.95
N ARG A 353 -17.53 20.41 -26.26
CA ARG A 353 -16.25 20.85 -26.83
C ARG A 353 -15.19 19.78 -26.60
N LEU A 354 -15.32 18.72 -27.38
CA LEU A 354 -14.26 17.78 -27.70
C LEU A 354 -13.14 18.50 -28.48
N ASN A 355 -11.91 18.35 -27.99
CA ASN A 355 -10.69 18.19 -28.79
C ASN A 355 -9.65 17.55 -27.83
N ILE A 356 -9.51 16.22 -27.78
CA ILE A 356 -8.60 15.42 -28.62
C ILE A 356 -7.19 16.04 -28.75
N ARG A 357 -6.49 16.15 -27.62
CA ARG A 357 -5.04 15.99 -27.38
C ARG A 357 -4.73 16.62 -26.02
N GLY A 358 -4.48 15.80 -25.00
CA GLY A 358 -4.09 16.31 -23.69
C GLY A 358 -4.53 15.34 -22.60
N GLN A 359 -3.65 14.44 -22.20
CA GLN A 359 -3.69 13.95 -20.83
C GLN A 359 -3.58 15.22 -19.97
N SER A 360 -4.69 15.63 -19.34
CA SER A 360 -4.65 16.73 -18.39
C SER A 360 -3.58 16.39 -17.36
N ASN A 361 -2.58 17.26 -17.22
CA ASN A 361 -1.49 17.11 -16.27
C ASN A 361 -2.08 16.60 -14.94
N PRO A 362 -1.54 15.55 -14.29
CA PRO A 362 -2.12 14.96 -13.08
C PRO A 362 -2.32 15.99 -11.95
N TYR A 363 -1.62 17.12 -12.03
CA TYR A 363 -1.69 18.22 -11.08
C TYR A 363 -2.68 19.34 -11.46
N SER A 364 -3.36 19.24 -12.60
CA SER A 364 -4.26 20.27 -13.15
C SER A 364 -5.42 20.64 -12.21
N THR A 365 -5.86 19.71 -11.37
CA THR A 365 -6.94 19.90 -10.38
C THR A 365 -6.48 20.60 -9.10
N LEU A 366 -5.16 20.70 -8.86
CA LEU A 366 -4.61 21.31 -7.65
C LEU A 366 -4.63 22.84 -7.73
N LYS A 367 -4.91 23.49 -6.60
CA LYS A 367 -4.95 24.97 -6.52
C LYS A 367 -3.54 25.55 -6.57
N TRP A 368 -3.34 26.58 -7.39
CA TRP A 368 -2.11 27.36 -7.38
C TRP A 368 -2.01 28.20 -6.10
N LYS A 369 -0.80 28.24 -5.53
CA LYS A 369 -0.41 29.14 -4.44
C LYS A 369 0.74 30.04 -4.91
N GLY A 370 1.03 31.08 -4.11
CA GLY A 370 2.05 32.07 -4.45
C GLY A 370 3.42 31.44 -4.73
N PRO A 371 4.26 32.10 -5.55
CA PRO A 371 5.52 31.55 -5.99
C PRO A 371 6.50 31.37 -4.82
N VAL A 372 7.32 30.33 -4.90
CA VAL A 372 8.32 29.98 -3.89
C VAL A 372 9.72 30.06 -4.49
N SER A 373 10.64 30.72 -3.79
CA SER A 373 12.06 30.72 -4.16
C SER A 373 12.69 29.37 -3.82
N ILE A 374 13.35 28.79 -4.81
CA ILE A 374 14.03 27.49 -4.69
C ILE A 374 15.50 27.66 -5.05
N TYR A 375 16.33 26.81 -4.48
CA TYR A 375 17.78 26.82 -4.61
C TYR A 375 18.25 25.45 -5.10
N PHE A 376 19.27 25.44 -5.96
CA PHE A 376 19.88 24.21 -6.42
C PHE A 376 21.03 23.81 -5.49
N GLU A 377 21.10 22.54 -5.10
CA GLU A 377 22.25 22.00 -4.37
C GLU A 377 23.06 21.07 -5.28
N PRO A 378 24.22 21.53 -5.81
CA PRO A 378 25.01 20.76 -6.78
C PRO A 378 25.47 19.40 -6.25
N SER A 379 25.81 19.32 -4.96
CA SER A 379 26.28 18.07 -4.33
C SER A 379 25.23 16.97 -4.28
N LYS A 380 23.94 17.31 -4.38
CA LYS A 380 22.82 16.36 -4.36
C LYS A 380 22.04 16.31 -5.66
N ASN A 381 22.41 17.14 -6.64
CA ASN A 381 21.68 17.33 -7.90
C ASN A 381 20.17 17.53 -7.69
N ASN A 382 19.78 18.31 -6.66
CA ASN A 382 18.38 18.45 -6.24
C ASN A 382 18.02 19.90 -5.93
N TRP A 383 16.74 20.23 -6.10
CA TRP A 383 16.17 21.52 -5.74
C TRP A 383 15.61 21.50 -4.33
N TYR A 384 15.73 22.61 -3.60
CA TYR A 384 15.15 22.75 -2.26
C TYR A 384 14.60 24.16 -2.02
N TYR A 385 13.71 24.31 -1.04
CA TYR A 385 13.32 25.61 -0.47
C TYR A 385 13.58 25.61 1.04
N LEU A 386 13.64 26.81 1.64
CA LEU A 386 13.91 26.99 3.06
C LEU A 386 12.60 27.17 3.84
N VAL A 387 12.42 26.35 4.89
CA VAL A 387 11.33 26.48 5.86
C VAL A 387 11.93 26.52 7.25
N LYS A 388 11.86 27.67 7.93
CA LYS A 388 12.43 27.86 9.27
C LYS A 388 13.89 27.35 9.35
N GLU A 389 14.71 27.78 8.38
CA GLU A 389 16.13 27.40 8.24
C GLU A 389 16.41 25.93 7.89
N ARG A 390 15.38 25.09 7.75
CA ARG A 390 15.52 23.71 7.26
C ARG A 390 15.38 23.68 5.74
N ARG A 391 16.22 22.86 5.09
CA ARG A 391 16.12 22.59 3.65
C ARG A 391 15.08 21.51 3.41
N VAL A 392 14.10 21.81 2.56
CA VAL A 392 13.08 20.87 2.11
C VAL A 392 13.31 20.61 0.63
N TYR A 393 13.74 19.40 0.29
CA TYR A 393 13.99 18.99 -1.10
C TYR A 393 12.67 18.73 -1.82
N ILE A 394 12.62 19.08 -3.10
CA ILE A 394 11.41 19.04 -3.92
C ILE A 394 11.69 18.44 -5.29
N ASN A 395 10.66 17.80 -5.84
CA ASN A 395 10.65 17.40 -7.25
C ASN A 395 9.97 18.50 -8.06
N LEU A 396 10.62 18.93 -9.14
CA LEU A 396 10.03 19.90 -10.05
C LEU A 396 9.20 19.21 -11.13
N HIS A 397 8.12 19.87 -11.50
CA HIS A 397 7.24 19.54 -12.60
C HIS A 397 7.15 20.75 -13.53
N HIS A 398 6.83 20.52 -14.81
CA HIS A 398 6.66 21.56 -15.80
C HIS A 398 5.19 21.67 -16.22
N ASP A 399 4.66 22.88 -16.25
CA ASP A 399 3.34 23.23 -16.79
C ASP A 399 3.57 24.21 -17.95
N GLU A 400 2.99 23.94 -19.12
CA GLU A 400 3.25 24.73 -20.33
C GLU A 400 2.87 26.22 -20.15
N ASP A 401 1.87 26.52 -19.33
CA ASP A 401 1.37 27.88 -19.13
C ASP A 401 2.03 28.59 -17.94
N GLN A 402 2.42 27.84 -16.91
CA GLN A 402 2.88 28.41 -15.63
C GLN A 402 4.38 28.19 -15.36
N GLY A 403 5.07 27.43 -16.23
CA GLY A 403 6.48 27.09 -16.08
C GLY A 403 6.70 26.03 -15.01
N ASP A 404 7.86 26.08 -14.35
CA ASP A 404 8.22 25.08 -13.36
C ASP A 404 7.46 25.30 -12.04
N PHE A 405 7.05 24.20 -11.42
CA PHE A 405 6.37 24.19 -10.14
C PHE A 405 6.75 22.94 -9.34
N PHE A 406 6.42 22.93 -8.05
CA PHE A 406 6.37 21.70 -7.26
C PHE A 406 5.01 21.55 -6.59
N VAL A 407 4.71 20.33 -6.15
CA VAL A 407 3.49 20.01 -5.40
C VAL A 407 3.85 19.81 -3.93
N SER A 408 3.09 20.48 -3.05
CA SER A 408 3.17 20.24 -1.61
C SER A 408 1.77 20.32 -1.01
N GLY A 409 1.34 19.22 -0.40
CA GLY A 409 -0.07 19.01 -0.05
C GLY A 409 -0.99 19.14 -1.26
N ASN A 410 -2.10 19.87 -1.12
CA ASN A 410 -3.10 20.06 -2.18
C ASN A 410 -2.87 21.30 -3.04
N CYS A 411 -1.62 21.75 -3.16
CA CYS A 411 -1.30 22.99 -3.87
C CYS A 411 -0.10 22.84 -4.81
N ARG A 412 -0.18 23.54 -5.93
CA ARG A 412 0.95 23.79 -6.83
C ARG A 412 1.61 25.11 -6.45
N TYR A 413 2.93 25.10 -6.40
CA TYR A 413 3.73 26.27 -6.09
C TYR A 413 4.64 26.57 -7.28
N PRO A 414 4.38 27.65 -8.04
CA PRO A 414 5.28 28.10 -9.09
C PRO A 414 6.63 28.41 -8.46
N VAL A 415 7.73 28.10 -9.16
CA VAL A 415 9.06 28.29 -8.57
C VAL A 415 9.82 29.45 -9.18
N LYS A 416 10.59 30.14 -8.34
CA LYS A 416 11.63 31.07 -8.75
C LYS A 416 12.98 30.43 -8.48
N LYS A 417 13.66 30.00 -9.54
CA LYS A 417 14.96 29.34 -9.46
C LYS A 417 16.06 30.34 -9.11
N HIS A 418 16.83 30.03 -8.09
CA HIS A 418 18.10 30.67 -7.77
C HIS A 418 19.21 29.63 -7.95
N HIS A 419 20.16 29.96 -8.83
CA HIS A 419 21.35 29.16 -9.10
C HIS A 419 22.48 29.53 -8.16
#